data_AF-A0A9E6SPF6-F1
#
_entry.id   AF-A0A9E6SPF6-F1
#
_cell.length_a   1.000
_cell.length_b   1.000
_cell.length_c   1.000
_cell.angle_alpha   90.00
_cell.angle_beta   90.00
_cell.angle_gamma   90.00
#
_symmetry.space_group_name_H-M   'P 1'
#
loop_
_entity.id
_entity.type
_entity.pdbx_description
1 polymer ?
#
loop_
_entity_poly.entity_id
_entity_poly.type
_entity_poly.pdbx_seq_one_letter_code
_entity_poly.pdbx_strand_id
1 'polypeptide(L)'
;METKDIALLAVTLLILGEVTYLLARLPKTSIKSKERPILIDTSVLMDGRITSIASTGFMGGALVIPRSVVGELQFLADNADADKRARARRGLDVITELQAMPMVTVEVLQDGSKAQEGVDERLLSLAKQYTAVICTIDYNLNKVAAVEGIPVLNINELAQSLRMAYLPGEHMMVELVQKGQDSHQGVGYLADGTMVVVEQASNLIGQTVSVEVIRSLQTAAGKMMFARRASDKSIAKPTQSRPQRSRTQDSSHKIISQKESVSPKKIGKNDRDQRPFVPRQKLSRSLSSPRRQDRESALIDLVEKQP
;
A
#
# COMPACT_ATOMS: atom_id res chain seq x y z
N MET A 1 -36.33 16.07 -61.48
CA MET A 1 -35.99 16.98 -60.38
C MET A 1 -36.24 18.37 -60.86
N GLU A 2 -37.08 19.12 -60.15
CA GLU A 2 -37.27 20.53 -60.46
C GLU A 2 -35.97 21.29 -60.14
N THR A 3 -35.78 22.45 -60.77
CA THR A 3 -34.63 23.34 -60.50
C THR A 3 -34.51 23.68 -59.01
N LYS A 4 -35.64 23.69 -58.28
CA LYS A 4 -35.72 23.87 -56.83
C LYS A 4 -35.10 22.72 -56.05
N ASP A 5 -35.29 21.48 -56.48
CA ASP A 5 -34.73 20.29 -55.82
C ASP A 5 -33.21 20.27 -55.96
N ILE A 6 -32.71 20.64 -57.14
CA ILE A 6 -31.28 20.73 -57.43
C ILE A 6 -30.64 21.84 -56.60
N ALA A 7 -31.29 22.99 -56.48
CA ALA A 7 -30.83 24.10 -55.65
C ALA A 7 -30.81 23.73 -54.16
N LEU A 8 -31.83 23.03 -53.65
CA LEU A 8 -31.89 22.58 -52.27
C LEU A 8 -30.78 21.56 -51.95
N LEU A 9 -30.51 20.64 -52.88
CA LEU A 9 -29.44 19.65 -52.73
C LEU A 9 -28.05 20.30 -52.73
N ALA A 10 -27.84 21.32 -53.56
CA ALA A 10 -26.58 22.07 -53.57
C ALA A 10 -26.33 22.83 -52.25
N VAL A 11 -27.36 23.48 -51.70
CA VAL A 11 -27.26 24.22 -50.42
C VAL A 11 -27.03 23.27 -49.24
N THR A 12 -27.71 22.12 -49.21
CA THR A 12 -27.52 21.13 -48.13
C THR A 12 -26.12 20.51 -48.14
N LEU A 13 -25.56 20.22 -49.32
CA LEU A 13 -24.18 19.75 -49.44
C LEU A 13 -23.16 20.82 -49.02
N LEU A 14 -23.43 22.09 -49.32
CA LEU A 14 -22.57 23.20 -48.91
C LEU A 14 -22.55 23.36 -47.39
N ILE A 15 -23.72 23.34 -46.75
CA ILE A 15 -23.83 23.39 -45.28
C ILE A 15 -23.15 22.18 -44.64
N LEU A 16 -23.35 20.97 -45.19
CA LEU A 16 -22.70 19.75 -44.67
C LEU A 16 -21.18 19.84 -44.79
N GLY A 17 -20.67 20.38 -45.90
CA GLY A 17 -19.25 20.62 -46.10
C GLY A 17 -18.67 21.61 -45.09
N GLU A 18 -19.34 22.75 -44.87
CA GLU A 18 -18.93 23.75 -43.88
C GLU A 18 -18.98 23.22 -42.44
N VAL A 19 -20.03 22.50 -42.06
CA VAL A 19 -20.17 21.90 -40.72
C VAL A 19 -19.08 20.85 -40.49
N THR A 20 -18.79 20.03 -41.49
CA THR A 20 -17.72 19.01 -41.41
C THR A 20 -16.34 19.66 -41.32
N TYR A 21 -16.10 20.72 -42.09
CA TYR A 21 -14.87 21.50 -42.05
C TYR A 21 -14.67 22.19 -40.69
N LEU A 22 -15.74 22.79 -40.14
CA LEU A 22 -15.72 23.41 -38.81
C LEU A 22 -15.46 22.37 -37.72
N LEU A 23 -16.12 21.21 -37.73
CA LEU A 23 -15.86 20.14 -36.77
C LEU A 23 -14.43 19.61 -36.84
N ALA A 24 -13.87 19.47 -38.05
CA ALA A 24 -12.48 19.05 -38.24
C ALA A 24 -11.46 20.10 -37.76
N ARG A 25 -11.86 21.38 -37.77
CA ARG A 25 -11.02 22.52 -37.37
C ARG A 25 -11.19 22.94 -35.92
N LEU A 26 -12.19 22.42 -35.21
CA LEU A 26 -12.32 22.63 -33.78
C LEU A 26 -11.04 22.11 -33.09
N PRO A 27 -10.35 22.95 -32.29
CA PRO A 27 -9.19 22.48 -31.56
C PRO A 27 -9.65 21.39 -30.62
N LYS A 28 -9.18 20.15 -30.84
CA LYS A 28 -9.32 19.08 -29.84
C LYS A 28 -8.66 19.63 -28.58
N THR A 29 -9.45 19.95 -27.56
CA THR A 29 -8.98 20.33 -26.23
C THR A 29 -8.36 19.11 -25.56
N SER A 30 -7.25 18.63 -26.13
CA SER A 30 -6.31 17.80 -25.42
C SER A 30 -5.53 18.79 -24.56
N ILE A 31 -5.83 18.79 -23.26
CA ILE A 31 -4.88 19.28 -22.28
C ILE A 31 -3.67 18.34 -22.39
N LYS A 32 -2.79 18.57 -23.38
CA LYS A 32 -1.49 17.91 -23.44
C LYS A 32 -0.66 18.55 -22.34
N SER A 33 -0.75 18.01 -21.14
CA SER A 33 0.30 18.23 -20.17
C SER A 33 1.60 17.74 -20.81
N LYS A 34 2.67 18.52 -20.66
CA LYS A 34 4.01 18.05 -21.02
C LYS A 34 4.35 16.95 -20.01
N GLU A 35 3.99 15.71 -20.31
CA GLU A 35 4.30 14.56 -19.45
C GLU A 35 5.81 14.50 -19.27
N ARG A 36 6.27 14.68 -18.03
CA ARG A 36 7.68 14.55 -17.71
C ARG A 36 8.00 13.06 -17.69
N PRO A 37 9.00 12.59 -18.45
CA PRO A 37 9.38 11.19 -18.41
C PRO A 37 9.84 10.82 -17.00
N ILE A 38 9.54 9.59 -16.59
CA ILE A 38 9.92 9.06 -15.29
C ILE A 38 11.00 8.00 -15.53
N LEU A 39 12.24 8.33 -15.18
CA LEU A 39 13.37 7.41 -15.29
C LEU A 39 13.31 6.38 -14.16
N ILE A 40 13.29 5.10 -14.52
CA ILE A 40 13.19 4.00 -13.57
C ILE A 40 14.58 3.46 -13.23
N ASP A 41 14.87 3.41 -11.95
CA ASP A 41 16.09 2.83 -11.38
C ASP A 41 15.98 1.30 -11.20
N THR A 42 17.14 0.61 -11.21
CA THR A 42 17.33 -0.81 -10.91
C THR A 42 16.67 -1.20 -9.58
N SER A 43 16.84 -0.38 -8.53
CA SER A 43 16.32 -0.68 -7.19
C SER A 43 14.79 -0.83 -7.17
N VAL A 44 14.09 0.00 -7.95
CA VAL A 44 12.61 -0.01 -8.07
C VAL A 44 12.13 -1.27 -8.76
N LEU A 45 12.81 -1.67 -9.83
CA LEU A 45 12.48 -2.87 -10.60
C LEU A 45 12.68 -4.13 -9.75
N MET A 46 13.79 -4.22 -9.01
CA MET A 46 14.07 -5.37 -8.13
C MET A 46 13.07 -5.52 -6.98
N ASP A 47 12.55 -4.41 -6.44
CA ASP A 47 11.50 -4.42 -5.41
C ASP A 47 10.13 -4.82 -6.00
N GLY A 48 9.78 -4.26 -7.16
CA GLY A 48 8.61 -4.64 -7.93
C GLY A 48 7.28 -4.01 -7.49
N ARG A 49 7.20 -3.26 -6.38
CA ARG A 49 5.96 -2.56 -6.00
C ARG A 49 5.49 -1.52 -7.02
N ILE A 50 6.36 -1.12 -7.94
CA ILE A 50 6.02 -0.22 -9.04
C ILE A 50 4.90 -0.76 -9.93
N THR A 51 4.76 -2.08 -10.10
CA THR A 51 3.69 -2.65 -10.94
C THR A 51 2.32 -2.38 -10.33
N SER A 52 2.17 -2.61 -9.02
CA SER A 52 0.97 -2.29 -8.27
C SER A 52 0.65 -0.79 -8.35
N ILE A 53 1.65 0.08 -8.14
CA ILE A 53 1.45 1.54 -8.20
C ILE A 53 1.02 1.97 -9.60
N ALA A 54 1.70 1.49 -10.64
CA ALA A 54 1.38 1.81 -12.03
C ALA A 54 -0.03 1.33 -12.42
N SER A 55 -0.44 0.15 -11.96
CA SER A 55 -1.79 -0.39 -12.22
C SER A 55 -2.94 0.46 -11.66
N THR A 56 -2.69 1.25 -10.61
CA THR A 56 -3.69 2.14 -10.01
C THR A 56 -3.89 3.44 -10.80
N GLY A 57 -3.01 3.74 -11.77
CA GLY A 57 -3.00 5.01 -12.50
C GLY A 57 -2.33 6.17 -11.77
N PHE A 58 -1.63 5.92 -10.65
CA PHE A 58 -0.91 6.96 -9.91
C PHE A 58 0.35 7.46 -10.64
N MET A 59 0.86 6.68 -11.60
CA MET A 59 1.99 7.05 -12.45
C MET A 59 1.52 7.88 -13.65
N GLY A 60 1.68 9.20 -13.58
CA GLY A 60 1.13 10.14 -14.57
C GLY A 60 1.99 10.45 -15.79
N GLY A 61 3.10 9.74 -16.03
CA GLY A 61 3.99 9.97 -17.16
C GLY A 61 4.60 8.68 -17.70
N ALA A 62 5.19 8.74 -18.90
CA ALA A 62 5.86 7.60 -19.52
C ALA A 62 7.01 7.09 -18.63
N LEU A 63 6.99 5.79 -18.33
CA LEU A 63 8.04 5.10 -17.60
C LEU A 63 9.18 4.81 -18.56
N VAL A 64 10.30 5.49 -18.39
CA VAL A 64 11.49 5.36 -19.23
C VAL A 64 12.50 4.51 -18.49
N ILE A 65 12.86 3.37 -19.07
CA ILE A 65 13.83 2.42 -18.51
C ILE A 65 15.09 2.49 -19.36
N PRO A 66 16.20 3.07 -18.85
CA PRO A 66 17.46 3.09 -19.56
C PRO A 66 17.98 1.67 -19.86
N ARG A 67 18.60 1.48 -21.02
CA ARG A 67 19.24 0.21 -21.38
C ARG A 67 20.38 -0.15 -20.43
N SER A 68 21.02 0.84 -19.81
CA SER A 68 22.05 0.69 -18.78
C SER A 68 21.51 0.03 -17.50
N VAL A 69 20.30 0.42 -17.06
CA VAL A 69 19.56 -0.22 -15.94
C VAL A 69 19.24 -1.68 -16.25
N VAL A 70 18.74 -1.97 -17.47
CA VAL A 70 18.52 -3.35 -17.91
C VAL A 70 19.83 -4.14 -17.94
N GLY A 71 20.93 -3.50 -18.33
CA GLY A 71 22.27 -4.10 -18.36
C GLY A 71 22.77 -4.45 -16.96
N GLU A 72 22.53 -3.59 -15.97
CA GLU A 72 22.86 -3.86 -14.57
C GLU A 72 22.02 -5.00 -13.99
N LEU A 73 20.71 -5.05 -14.25
CA LEU A 73 19.87 -6.18 -13.86
C LEU A 73 20.37 -7.50 -14.45
N GLN A 74 20.76 -7.51 -15.73
CA GLN A 74 21.35 -8.70 -16.37
C GLN A 74 22.66 -9.09 -15.69
N PHE A 75 23.56 -8.13 -15.46
CA PHE A 75 24.83 -8.38 -14.78
C PHE A 75 24.64 -8.95 -13.38
N LEU A 76 23.71 -8.39 -12.60
CA LEU A 76 23.36 -8.88 -11.26
C LEU A 76 22.70 -10.25 -11.30
N ALA A 77 21.89 -10.56 -12.31
CA ALA A 77 21.23 -11.85 -12.48
C ALA A 77 22.22 -13.00 -12.75
N ASP A 78 23.35 -12.69 -13.38
CA ASP A 78 24.38 -13.66 -13.75
C ASP A 78 25.50 -13.78 -12.69
N ASN A 79 25.91 -12.66 -12.09
CA ASN A 79 27.17 -12.60 -11.32
C ASN A 79 26.99 -12.41 -9.80
N ALA A 80 25.78 -12.11 -9.31
CA ALA A 80 25.57 -11.87 -7.89
C ALA A 80 25.34 -13.17 -7.07
N ASP A 81 25.19 -13.02 -5.76
CA ASP A 81 24.74 -14.08 -4.86
C ASP A 81 23.29 -14.53 -5.16
N ALA A 82 22.89 -15.69 -4.65
CA ALA A 82 21.61 -16.32 -5.00
C ALA A 82 20.39 -15.39 -4.79
N ASP A 83 20.36 -14.64 -3.69
CA ASP A 83 19.23 -13.76 -3.35
C ASP A 83 19.18 -12.52 -4.25
N LYS A 84 20.32 -11.88 -4.51
CA LYS A 84 20.39 -10.75 -5.45
C LYS A 84 20.09 -11.20 -6.87
N ARG A 85 20.59 -12.36 -7.31
CA ARG A 85 20.28 -12.94 -8.61
C ARG A 85 18.79 -13.19 -8.80
N ALA A 86 18.11 -13.73 -7.79
CA ALA A 86 16.67 -13.96 -7.84
C ALA A 86 15.89 -12.65 -7.95
N ARG A 87 16.28 -11.62 -7.19
CA ARG A 87 15.67 -10.28 -7.27
C ARG A 87 15.95 -9.58 -8.60
N ALA A 88 17.14 -9.73 -9.16
CA ALA A 88 17.49 -9.13 -10.45
C ALA A 88 16.69 -9.76 -11.61
N ARG A 89 16.52 -11.09 -11.60
CA ARG A 89 15.63 -11.79 -12.55
C ARG A 89 14.18 -11.31 -12.42
N ARG A 90 13.68 -11.21 -11.18
CA ARG A 90 12.36 -10.63 -10.91
C ARG A 90 12.25 -9.20 -11.47
N GLY A 91 13.31 -8.40 -11.35
CA GLY A 91 13.35 -7.05 -11.93
C GLY A 91 13.17 -7.04 -13.44
N LEU A 92 13.74 -8.00 -14.16
CA LEU A 92 13.52 -8.16 -15.61
C LEU A 92 12.07 -8.59 -15.92
N ASP A 93 11.49 -9.46 -15.10
CA ASP A 93 10.07 -9.86 -15.23
C ASP A 93 9.14 -8.65 -15.02
N VAL A 94 9.45 -7.79 -14.05
CA VAL A 94 8.71 -6.55 -13.76
C VAL A 94 8.68 -5.60 -14.97
N ILE A 95 9.78 -5.50 -15.73
CA ILE A 95 9.79 -4.70 -16.97
C ILE A 95 8.76 -5.24 -17.95
N THR A 96 8.72 -6.56 -18.13
CA THR A 96 7.78 -7.22 -19.06
C THR A 96 6.34 -7.04 -18.58
N GLU A 97 6.10 -7.15 -17.28
CA GLU A 97 4.79 -6.92 -16.66
C GLU A 97 4.31 -5.49 -16.92
N LEU A 98 5.15 -4.47 -16.68
CA LEU A 98 4.83 -3.07 -16.95
C LEU A 98 4.53 -2.83 -18.43
N GLN A 99 5.31 -3.40 -19.35
CA GLN A 99 5.08 -3.28 -20.79
C GLN A 99 3.77 -3.92 -21.26
N ALA A 100 3.30 -4.96 -20.57
CA ALA A 100 2.04 -5.63 -20.89
C ALA A 100 0.80 -4.85 -20.37
N MET A 101 0.97 -3.82 -19.55
CA MET A 101 -0.14 -3.05 -18.99
C MET A 101 -0.72 -2.06 -20.02
N PRO A 102 -2.03 -2.14 -20.37
CA PRO A 102 -2.62 -1.27 -21.41
C PRO A 102 -2.62 0.22 -21.06
N MET A 103 -2.63 0.54 -19.76
CA MET A 103 -2.76 1.91 -19.24
C MET A 103 -1.41 2.54 -18.88
N VAL A 104 -0.30 1.83 -19.08
CA VAL A 104 1.05 2.29 -18.69
C VAL A 104 1.91 2.40 -19.94
N THR A 105 2.41 3.60 -20.21
CA THR A 105 3.37 3.81 -21.29
C THR A 105 4.78 3.49 -20.77
N VAL A 106 5.43 2.49 -21.37
CA VAL A 106 6.80 2.09 -21.03
C VAL A 106 7.70 2.21 -22.25
N GLU A 107 8.84 2.89 -22.11
CA GLU A 107 9.85 3.05 -23.15
C GLU A 107 11.21 2.57 -22.66
N VAL A 108 11.93 1.79 -23.48
CA VAL A 108 13.33 1.44 -23.20
C VAL A 108 14.25 2.41 -23.92
N LEU A 109 14.88 3.31 -23.17
CA LEU A 109 15.77 4.33 -23.72
C LEU A 109 17.13 3.71 -24.08
N GLN A 110 17.57 3.92 -25.33
CA GLN A 110 18.86 3.44 -25.80
C GLN A 110 19.98 4.39 -25.36
N ASP A 111 20.46 4.21 -24.13
CA ASP A 111 21.49 5.05 -23.50
C ASP A 111 22.85 4.35 -23.38
N GLY A 112 22.95 3.10 -23.84
CA GLY A 112 24.12 2.22 -23.74
C GLY A 112 23.88 1.03 -22.80
N SER A 113 24.44 -0.15 -23.08
CA SER A 113 24.23 -1.36 -22.25
C SER A 113 25.08 -1.41 -20.99
N LYS A 114 26.03 -0.49 -20.83
CA LYS A 114 26.90 -0.33 -19.66
C LYS A 114 27.08 1.16 -19.40
N ALA A 115 26.95 1.57 -18.15
CA ALA A 115 27.36 2.89 -17.69
C ALA A 115 28.78 2.78 -17.12
N GLN A 116 29.76 3.47 -17.71
CA GLN A 116 31.15 3.43 -17.24
C GLN A 116 31.30 4.21 -15.92
N GLU A 117 30.51 5.27 -15.79
CA GLU A 117 30.33 6.15 -14.64
C GLU A 117 29.47 5.55 -13.52
N GLY A 118 28.83 4.39 -13.78
CA GLY A 118 27.82 3.80 -12.90
C GLY A 118 26.40 4.21 -13.27
N VAL A 119 25.42 3.36 -12.92
CA VAL A 119 24.02 3.56 -13.32
C VAL A 119 23.42 4.80 -12.66
N ASP A 120 23.78 5.09 -11.41
CA ASP A 120 23.31 6.26 -10.66
C ASP A 120 23.69 7.58 -11.35
N GLU A 121 24.96 7.76 -11.68
CA GLU A 121 25.47 8.97 -12.35
C GLU A 121 24.85 9.13 -13.76
N ARG A 122 24.64 7.99 -14.43
CA ARG A 122 23.95 7.95 -15.72
C ARG A 122 22.50 8.42 -15.58
N LEU A 123 21.77 7.95 -14.56
CA LEU A 123 20.39 8.37 -14.28
C LEU A 123 20.30 9.86 -13.99
N LEU A 124 21.22 10.42 -13.19
CA LEU A 124 21.29 11.86 -12.89
C LEU A 124 21.52 12.69 -14.17
N SER A 125 22.46 12.24 -15.00
CA SER A 125 22.78 12.88 -16.29
C SER A 125 21.59 12.87 -17.25
N LEU A 126 20.93 11.72 -17.40
CA LEU A 126 19.73 11.57 -18.22
C LEU A 126 18.58 12.42 -17.67
N ALA A 127 18.40 12.49 -16.36
CA ALA A 127 17.34 13.28 -15.75
C ALA A 127 17.50 14.78 -16.04
N LYS A 128 18.73 15.30 -15.96
CA LYS A 128 19.04 16.68 -16.38
C LYS A 128 18.79 16.89 -17.87
N GLN A 129 19.28 15.99 -18.72
CA GLN A 129 19.17 16.09 -20.18
C GLN A 129 17.71 16.14 -20.65
N TYR A 130 16.85 15.28 -20.10
CA TYR A 130 15.46 15.14 -20.51
C TYR A 130 14.47 15.90 -19.63
N THR A 131 14.95 16.64 -18.62
CA THR A 131 14.11 17.26 -17.57
C THR A 131 13.15 16.21 -16.95
N ALA A 132 13.69 15.02 -16.73
CA ALA A 132 12.96 13.85 -16.25
C ALA A 132 12.87 13.84 -14.71
N VAL A 133 11.99 13.00 -14.21
CA VAL A 133 11.87 12.68 -12.78
C VAL A 133 12.51 11.31 -12.55
N ILE A 134 13.27 11.12 -11.48
CA ILE A 134 13.86 9.81 -11.16
C ILE A 134 12.91 9.05 -10.22
N CYS A 135 12.58 7.81 -10.51
CA CYS A 135 11.92 6.90 -9.59
C CYS A 135 12.95 5.93 -9.03
N THR A 136 13.17 5.98 -7.71
CA THR A 136 14.17 5.15 -7.00
C THR A 136 13.65 4.72 -5.62
N ILE A 137 14.25 3.68 -5.03
CA ILE A 137 14.11 3.35 -3.60
C ILE A 137 15.41 3.69 -2.85
N ASP A 138 16.50 3.97 -3.56
CA ASP A 138 17.80 4.27 -2.98
C ASP A 138 17.82 5.62 -2.28
N TYR A 139 18.32 5.63 -1.04
CA TYR A 139 18.40 6.83 -0.22
C TYR A 139 19.51 7.79 -0.67
N ASN A 140 20.65 7.27 -1.10
CA ASN A 140 21.80 8.06 -1.53
C ASN A 140 21.51 8.74 -2.87
N LEU A 141 20.97 8.01 -3.85
CA LEU A 141 20.57 8.59 -5.14
C LEU A 141 19.54 9.72 -4.93
N ASN A 142 18.58 9.52 -4.02
CA ASN A 142 17.61 10.56 -3.65
C ASN A 142 18.31 11.83 -3.10
N LYS A 143 19.29 11.67 -2.20
CA LYS A 143 20.03 12.82 -1.63
C LYS A 143 20.85 13.57 -2.68
N VAL A 144 21.54 12.85 -3.57
CA VAL A 144 22.33 13.46 -4.64
C VAL A 144 21.40 14.20 -5.61
N ALA A 145 20.34 13.53 -6.08
CA ALA A 145 19.35 14.13 -6.98
C ALA A 145 18.74 15.43 -6.40
N ALA A 146 18.45 15.47 -5.10
CA ALA A 146 17.94 16.67 -4.44
C ALA A 146 18.94 17.84 -4.46
N VAL A 147 20.25 17.57 -4.29
CA VAL A 147 21.30 18.59 -4.41
C VAL A 147 21.39 19.13 -5.84
N GLU A 148 21.16 18.28 -6.83
CA GLU A 148 21.16 18.65 -8.24
C GLU A 148 19.86 19.27 -8.76
N GLY A 149 18.85 19.42 -7.88
CA GLY A 149 17.53 19.97 -8.23
C GLY A 149 16.69 19.03 -9.11
N ILE A 150 17.01 17.73 -9.12
CA ILE A 150 16.28 16.71 -9.88
C ILE A 150 15.14 16.18 -9.00
N PRO A 151 13.87 16.23 -9.47
CA PRO A 151 12.75 15.68 -8.72
C PRO A 151 12.82 14.15 -8.64
N VAL A 152 12.45 13.60 -7.49
CA VAL A 152 12.50 12.17 -7.20
C VAL A 152 11.13 11.64 -6.76
N LEU A 153 10.72 10.51 -7.31
CA LEU A 153 9.59 9.69 -6.86
C LEU A 153 10.13 8.52 -6.06
N ASN A 154 10.19 8.67 -4.74
CA ASN A 154 10.61 7.60 -3.86
C ASN A 154 9.42 6.72 -3.44
N ILE A 155 9.40 5.46 -3.87
CA ILE A 155 8.31 4.51 -3.56
C ILE A 155 8.21 4.23 -2.06
N ASN A 156 9.33 4.22 -1.34
CA ASN A 156 9.34 4.00 0.10
C ASN A 156 8.73 5.19 0.85
N GLU A 157 9.05 6.42 0.44
CA GLU A 157 8.43 7.63 0.99
C GLU A 157 6.93 7.67 0.68
N LEU A 158 6.53 7.35 -0.55
CA LEU A 158 5.12 7.24 -0.94
C LEU A 158 4.38 6.23 -0.03
N ALA A 159 4.94 5.05 0.16
CA ALA A 159 4.35 4.03 1.02
C ALA A 159 4.23 4.48 2.49
N GLN A 160 5.19 5.24 3.00
CA GLN A 160 5.10 5.84 4.34
C GLN A 160 4.01 6.91 4.42
N SER A 161 3.89 7.77 3.42
CA SER A 161 2.87 8.82 3.36
C SER A 161 1.45 8.29 3.22
N LEU A 162 1.28 7.11 2.62
CA LEU A 162 -0.02 6.43 2.50
C LEU A 162 -0.46 5.70 3.78
N ARG A 163 0.40 5.60 4.80
CA ARG A 163 -0.02 4.98 6.08
C ARG A 163 -1.11 5.84 6.72
N MET A 164 -2.15 5.17 7.19
CA MET A 164 -3.29 5.82 7.84
C MET A 164 -2.80 6.68 9.01
N ALA A 165 -2.96 8.00 8.86
CA ALA A 165 -2.70 8.95 9.93
C ALA A 165 -3.94 8.99 10.81
N TYR A 166 -3.89 8.29 11.95
CA TYR A 166 -4.98 8.42 12.90
C TYR A 166 -4.99 9.81 13.53
N LEU A 167 -6.09 10.53 13.36
CA LEU A 167 -6.27 11.88 13.88
C LEU A 167 -6.81 11.85 15.31
N PRO A 168 -6.50 12.86 16.15
CA PRO A 168 -7.21 13.06 17.40
C PRO A 168 -8.74 13.06 17.20
N GLY A 169 -9.45 12.27 17.98
CA GLY A 169 -10.90 12.07 17.90
C GLY A 169 -11.35 10.88 17.05
N GLU A 170 -10.45 10.24 16.28
CA GLU A 170 -10.82 9.03 15.55
C GLU A 170 -10.98 7.83 16.48
N HIS A 171 -11.93 6.97 16.12
CA HIS A 171 -12.22 5.74 16.86
C HIS A 171 -11.62 4.52 16.17
N MET A 172 -11.03 3.61 16.94
CA MET A 172 -10.50 2.34 16.45
C MET A 172 -10.67 1.22 17.47
N MET A 173 -10.51 -0.02 17.02
CA MET A 173 -10.49 -1.20 17.88
C MET A 173 -9.05 -1.60 18.16
N VAL A 174 -8.70 -1.78 19.43
CA VAL A 174 -7.34 -2.16 19.85
C VAL A 174 -7.43 -3.32 20.82
N GLU A 175 -6.70 -4.40 20.55
CA GLU A 175 -6.49 -5.48 21.50
C GLU A 175 -5.41 -5.08 22.52
N LEU A 176 -5.77 -5.11 23.79
CA LEU A 176 -4.86 -4.78 24.88
C LEU A 176 -4.05 -6.01 25.26
N VAL A 177 -2.75 -5.98 25.02
CA VAL A 177 -1.87 -7.14 25.20
C VAL A 177 -1.20 -7.12 26.58
N GLN A 178 -0.89 -5.92 27.11
CA GLN A 178 -0.14 -5.78 28.36
C GLN A 178 -0.51 -4.53 29.16
N LYS A 179 -0.05 -4.46 30.42
CA LYS A 179 -0.16 -3.25 31.26
C LYS A 179 0.78 -2.16 30.72
N GLY A 180 0.32 -0.92 30.78
CA GLY A 180 1.15 0.24 30.46
C GLY A 180 2.12 0.60 31.58
N GLN A 181 2.86 1.69 31.37
CA GLN A 181 3.82 2.20 32.34
C GLN A 181 3.11 2.62 33.63
N ASP A 182 1.96 3.30 33.51
CA ASP A 182 1.13 3.62 34.65
C ASP A 182 0.13 2.50 34.96
N SER A 183 -0.20 2.31 36.24
CA SER A 183 -1.07 1.22 36.72
C SER A 183 -2.48 1.21 36.13
N HIS A 184 -2.94 2.35 35.60
CA HIS A 184 -4.25 2.52 34.98
C HIS A 184 -4.22 2.35 33.45
N GLN A 185 -3.05 2.20 32.83
CA GLN A 185 -2.91 2.10 31.38
C GLN A 185 -2.93 0.65 30.89
N GLY A 186 -3.53 0.46 29.72
CA GLY A 186 -3.35 -0.73 28.90
C GLY A 186 -2.54 -0.40 27.66
N VAL A 187 -1.81 -1.37 27.10
CA VAL A 187 -1.03 -1.20 25.86
C VAL A 187 -1.45 -2.26 24.85
N GLY A 188 -1.75 -1.81 23.65
CA GLY A 188 -1.98 -2.64 22.46
C GLY A 188 -1.08 -2.21 21.31
N TYR A 189 -1.17 -2.94 20.20
CA TYR A 189 -0.41 -2.67 19.00
C TYR A 189 -1.33 -2.70 17.78
N LEU A 190 -1.12 -1.77 16.85
CA LEU A 190 -1.76 -1.82 15.55
C LEU A 190 -1.03 -2.79 14.61
N ALA A 191 -1.68 -3.13 13.49
CA ALA A 191 -1.11 -4.02 12.49
C ALA A 191 0.23 -3.51 11.89
N ASP A 192 0.46 -2.20 11.93
CA ASP A 192 1.69 -1.56 11.46
C ASP A 192 2.80 -1.47 12.54
N GLY A 193 2.54 -2.01 13.74
CA GLY A 193 3.45 -1.99 14.88
C GLY A 193 3.38 -0.72 15.75
N THR A 194 2.49 0.24 15.45
CA THR A 194 2.29 1.42 16.30
C THR A 194 1.79 1.00 17.68
N MET A 195 2.50 1.44 18.73
CA MET A 195 2.12 1.17 20.12
C MET A 195 0.99 2.10 20.55
N VAL A 196 -0.14 1.55 20.99
CA VAL A 196 -1.29 2.31 21.48
C VAL A 196 -1.41 2.16 22.98
N VAL A 197 -1.21 3.26 23.70
CA VAL A 197 -1.38 3.38 25.14
C VAL A 197 -2.79 3.89 25.41
N VAL A 198 -3.61 3.09 26.10
CA VAL A 198 -5.01 3.38 26.39
C VAL A 198 -5.16 3.69 27.87
N GLU A 199 -5.65 4.88 28.19
CA GLU A 199 -5.93 5.30 29.56
C GLU A 199 -7.13 4.54 30.16
N GLN A 200 -7.06 4.22 31.46
CA GLN A 200 -8.10 3.53 32.24
C GLN A 200 -8.50 2.15 31.67
N ALA A 201 -7.53 1.43 31.11
CA ALA A 201 -7.76 0.17 30.41
C ALA A 201 -6.95 -1.01 30.96
N SER A 202 -6.23 -0.84 32.08
CA SER A 202 -5.41 -1.89 32.68
C SER A 202 -6.19 -3.12 33.16
N ASN A 203 -7.50 -2.98 33.38
CA ASN A 203 -8.43 -4.06 33.73
C ASN A 203 -9.02 -4.81 32.52
N LEU A 204 -8.72 -4.35 31.30
CA LEU A 204 -9.26 -4.89 30.04
C LEU A 204 -8.20 -5.61 29.21
N ILE A 205 -7.08 -6.00 29.82
CA ILE A 205 -6.01 -6.74 29.15
C ILE A 205 -6.54 -8.10 28.68
N GLY A 206 -6.18 -8.46 27.46
CA GLY A 206 -6.68 -9.61 26.72
C GLY A 206 -7.98 -9.36 25.96
N GLN A 207 -8.49 -8.12 25.95
CA GLN A 207 -9.73 -7.76 25.25
C GLN A 207 -9.48 -6.74 24.15
N THR A 208 -10.29 -6.81 23.09
CA THR A 208 -10.36 -5.79 22.05
C THR A 208 -11.35 -4.70 22.47
N VAL A 209 -10.86 -3.47 22.63
CA VAL A 209 -11.65 -2.33 23.10
C VAL A 209 -11.76 -1.25 22.03
N SER A 210 -12.90 -0.57 21.98
CA SER A 210 -13.04 0.65 21.17
C SER A 210 -12.41 1.83 21.90
N VAL A 211 -11.50 2.51 21.21
CA VAL A 211 -10.73 3.62 21.77
C VAL A 211 -10.80 4.83 20.85
N GLU A 212 -10.71 6.00 21.46
CA GLU A 212 -10.63 7.29 20.78
C GLU A 212 -9.22 7.84 20.91
N VAL A 213 -8.62 8.18 19.78
CA VAL A 213 -7.26 8.74 19.74
C VAL A 213 -7.24 10.12 20.38
N ILE A 214 -6.34 10.34 21.32
CA ILE A 214 -6.11 11.66 21.92
C ILE A 214 -4.97 12.37 21.19
N ARG A 215 -3.84 11.69 21.03
CA ARG A 215 -2.63 12.25 20.42
C ARG A 215 -1.68 11.16 19.97
N SER A 216 -0.86 11.44 18.97
CA SER A 216 0.27 10.60 18.57
C SER A 216 1.60 11.29 18.88
N LEU A 217 2.55 10.55 19.43
CA LEU A 217 3.93 10.98 19.64
C LEU A 217 4.88 10.12 18.80
N GLN A 218 5.86 10.76 18.16
CA GLN A 218 6.99 10.04 17.57
C GLN A 218 8.09 9.90 18.63
N THR A 219 8.58 8.69 18.86
CA THR A 219 9.66 8.39 19.80
C THR A 219 10.84 7.74 19.06
N ALA A 220 12.00 7.62 19.71
CA ALA A 220 13.16 6.95 19.14
C ALA A 220 12.92 5.46 18.80
N ALA A 221 11.97 4.81 19.48
CA ALA A 221 11.59 3.42 19.24
C ALA A 221 10.45 3.26 18.20
N GLY A 222 9.90 4.36 17.68
CA GLY A 222 8.79 4.35 16.72
C GLY A 222 7.63 5.27 17.12
N LYS A 223 6.50 5.11 16.43
CA LYS A 223 5.28 5.88 16.67
C LYS A 223 4.51 5.30 17.86
N MET A 224 4.15 6.17 18.79
CA MET A 224 3.31 5.87 19.95
C MET A 224 2.01 6.66 19.84
N MET A 225 0.89 6.07 20.21
CA MET A 225 -0.41 6.71 20.21
C MET A 225 -1.03 6.62 21.59
N PHE A 226 -1.61 7.72 22.05
CA PHE A 226 -2.36 7.79 23.30
C PHE A 226 -3.83 7.87 22.96
N ALA A 227 -4.61 7.01 23.60
CA ALA A 227 -6.05 6.92 23.39
C ALA A 227 -6.76 6.79 24.73
N ARG A 228 -8.05 7.10 24.75
CA ARG A 228 -8.96 6.80 25.86
C ARG A 228 -10.03 5.83 25.40
N ARG A 229 -10.67 5.15 26.34
CA ARG A 229 -11.83 4.32 26.02
C ARG A 229 -12.92 5.18 25.37
N ALA A 230 -13.40 4.75 24.20
CA ALA A 230 -14.54 5.37 23.57
C ALA A 230 -15.75 5.13 24.48
N SER A 231 -16.44 6.18 24.90
CA SER A 231 -17.69 6.05 25.64
C SER A 231 -18.80 5.64 24.67
N ASP A 232 -19.62 4.63 25.00
CA ASP A 232 -20.79 4.20 24.21
C ASP A 232 -21.83 5.32 23.94
N LYS A 233 -21.65 6.52 24.51
CA LYS A 233 -22.52 7.69 24.31
C LYS A 233 -22.30 8.43 22.99
N SER A 234 -21.26 8.16 22.20
CA SER A 234 -21.02 8.84 20.90
C SER A 234 -21.49 8.05 19.68
N ILE A 235 -21.99 6.82 19.83
CA ILE A 235 -22.76 6.15 18.76
C ILE A 235 -24.21 6.67 18.85
N ALA A 236 -24.41 7.92 18.45
CA ALA A 236 -25.76 8.43 18.21
C ALA A 236 -26.40 7.57 17.12
N LYS A 237 -27.40 6.77 17.52
CA LYS A 237 -28.33 6.10 16.60
C LYS A 237 -28.76 7.09 15.51
N PRO A 238 -28.86 6.67 14.22
CA PRO A 238 -29.56 7.48 13.24
C PRO A 238 -30.96 7.74 13.75
N THR A 239 -31.28 9.01 13.97
CA THR A 239 -32.63 9.49 14.25
C THR A 239 -33.53 9.03 13.11
N GLN A 240 -34.20 7.89 13.30
CA GLN A 240 -35.32 7.51 12.46
C GLN A 240 -36.39 8.58 12.68
N SER A 241 -36.56 9.42 11.67
CA SER A 241 -37.70 10.30 11.49
C SER A 241 -38.97 9.47 11.66
N ARG A 242 -39.66 9.73 12.77
CA ARG A 242 -40.95 9.16 13.11
C ARG A 242 -41.96 9.60 12.04
N PRO A 243 -42.60 8.70 11.27
CA PRO A 243 -43.68 9.11 10.39
C PRO A 243 -44.88 9.47 11.27
N GLN A 244 -45.35 10.70 11.11
CA GLN A 244 -46.55 11.23 11.75
C GLN A 244 -47.76 10.51 11.14
N ARG A 245 -48.21 9.42 11.77
CA ARG A 245 -49.47 8.75 11.43
C ARG A 245 -50.61 9.48 12.11
N SER A 246 -51.44 10.14 11.29
CA SER A 246 -52.76 10.63 11.62
C SER A 246 -53.62 9.51 12.22
N ARG A 247 -54.23 9.79 13.37
CA ARG A 247 -55.28 8.97 13.97
C ARG A 247 -56.63 9.41 13.41
N THR A 248 -57.32 8.49 12.76
CA THR A 248 -58.78 8.44 12.72
C THR A 248 -59.22 7.14 13.40
N GLN A 249 -60.31 7.26 14.16
CA GLN A 249 -60.93 6.28 15.05
C GLN A 249 -61.39 5.03 14.28
N ASP A 250 -61.34 3.83 14.88
CA ASP A 250 -62.54 3.22 15.47
C ASP A 250 -62.27 1.91 16.25
N SER A 251 -63.06 1.77 17.31
CA SER A 251 -63.61 0.61 18.04
C SER A 251 -63.03 -0.82 17.96
N SER A 252 -62.81 -1.38 19.16
CA SER A 252 -63.36 -2.66 19.67
C SER A 252 -62.89 -4.02 19.11
N HIS A 253 -62.11 -4.78 19.90
CA HIS A 253 -62.63 -5.87 20.75
C HIS A 253 -61.51 -6.73 21.38
N LYS A 254 -61.79 -7.11 22.62
CA LYS A 254 -61.12 -8.03 23.55
C LYS A 254 -61.20 -9.49 23.04
N ILE A 255 -60.23 -10.35 23.35
CA ILE A 255 -60.40 -11.73 23.92
C ILE A 255 -59.03 -12.38 24.19
N ILE A 256 -59.03 -13.17 25.27
CA ILE A 256 -57.96 -13.89 25.99
C ILE A 256 -57.80 -15.32 25.45
N SER A 257 -56.59 -15.90 25.54
CA SER A 257 -56.26 -17.27 26.06
C SER A 257 -54.85 -17.70 25.63
N GLN A 258 -53.90 -17.89 26.56
CA GLN A 258 -53.51 -19.17 27.20
C GLN A 258 -52.92 -20.19 26.20
N LYS A 259 -51.60 -20.43 26.19
CA LYS A 259 -50.79 -21.32 27.05
C LYS A 259 -50.71 -22.72 26.45
N GLU A 260 -49.54 -23.11 25.92
CA GLU A 260 -48.96 -24.45 26.16
C GLU A 260 -47.53 -24.61 25.60
N SER A 261 -46.65 -24.96 26.52
CA SER A 261 -45.38 -25.67 26.34
C SER A 261 -45.62 -27.12 25.91
N VAL A 262 -44.72 -27.72 25.11
CA VAL A 262 -44.16 -29.09 25.25
C VAL A 262 -43.26 -29.40 24.02
N SER A 263 -41.96 -29.58 24.26
CA SER A 263 -41.04 -30.47 23.49
C SER A 263 -41.23 -31.91 24.02
N PRO A 264 -40.80 -33.05 23.39
CA PRO A 264 -39.63 -33.19 22.50
C PRO A 264 -39.70 -34.33 21.42
N LYS A 265 -38.69 -34.44 20.54
CA LYS A 265 -38.25 -35.78 20.05
C LYS A 265 -36.84 -35.81 19.44
N LYS A 266 -36.09 -36.84 19.86
CA LYS A 266 -34.78 -37.32 19.37
C LYS A 266 -34.92 -38.19 18.11
N ILE A 267 -33.75 -38.45 17.46
CA ILE A 267 -33.24 -39.66 16.74
C ILE A 267 -32.55 -39.19 15.43
N GLY A 268 -31.34 -39.60 15.03
CA GLY A 268 -30.37 -40.56 15.59
C GLY A 268 -29.04 -40.62 14.79
N LYS A 269 -28.06 -41.31 15.40
CA LYS A 269 -26.93 -42.15 14.90
C LYS A 269 -26.30 -41.93 13.51
N ASN A 270 -24.95 -41.81 13.47
CA ASN A 270 -24.06 -42.90 13.00
C ASN A 270 -22.57 -42.70 13.35
N ASP A 271 -21.94 -43.81 13.74
CA ASP A 271 -20.51 -44.09 13.88
C ASP A 271 -19.78 -44.16 12.53
N ARG A 272 -18.52 -43.73 12.47
CA ARG A 272 -17.36 -44.62 12.17
C ARG A 272 -16.02 -43.88 12.12
N ASP A 273 -15.12 -44.47 12.90
CA ASP A 273 -13.72 -44.78 12.67
C ASP A 273 -12.57 -43.79 12.93
N GLN A 274 -11.64 -44.39 13.69
CA GLN A 274 -10.49 -43.89 14.38
C GLN A 274 -9.23 -44.10 13.54
N ARG A 275 -8.18 -43.38 13.95
CA ARG A 275 -6.81 -43.31 13.39
C ARG A 275 -6.05 -44.65 13.48
N PRO A 276 -4.80 -44.70 13.00
CA PRO A 276 -3.76 -44.59 14.04
C PRO A 276 -2.53 -43.74 13.69
N PHE A 277 -1.91 -43.35 14.78
CA PHE A 277 -0.71 -42.54 15.01
C PHE A 277 0.38 -43.48 15.51
N VAL A 278 1.60 -43.51 14.94
CA VAL A 278 2.86 -44.00 15.58
C VAL A 278 4.08 -43.64 14.70
N PRO A 279 5.36 -43.63 15.16
CA PRO A 279 5.98 -43.01 16.34
C PRO A 279 7.18 -42.08 16.02
N ARG A 280 7.58 -41.31 17.05
CA ARG A 280 8.86 -40.59 17.21
C ARG A 280 10.07 -41.52 17.23
N GLN A 281 11.16 -41.12 16.57
CA GLN A 281 12.51 -41.64 16.83
C GLN A 281 13.44 -40.50 17.28
N LYS A 282 14.18 -40.75 18.36
CA LYS A 282 15.19 -39.87 18.96
C LYS A 282 16.44 -39.83 18.10
N LEU A 283 17.01 -38.64 17.88
CA LEU A 283 18.47 -38.50 17.78
C LEU A 283 18.91 -37.20 18.45
N SER A 284 19.61 -37.38 19.56
CA SER A 284 20.40 -36.40 20.28
C SER A 284 21.60 -35.95 19.45
N ARG A 285 21.85 -34.64 19.38
CA ARG A 285 23.20 -34.07 19.39
C ARG A 285 23.14 -32.59 19.79
N SER A 286 23.78 -32.32 20.92
CA SER A 286 24.05 -31.04 21.54
C SER A 286 25.02 -30.22 20.70
N LEU A 287 24.67 -28.97 20.38
CA LEU A 287 25.62 -27.92 20.06
C LEU A 287 25.28 -26.72 20.96
N SER A 288 26.09 -26.58 22.01
CA SER A 288 26.10 -25.46 22.93
C SER A 288 26.57 -24.19 22.22
N SER A 289 25.75 -23.15 22.22
CA SER A 289 26.13 -21.78 21.87
C SER A 289 26.97 -21.17 23.01
N PRO A 290 28.07 -20.43 22.75
CA PRO A 290 28.90 -19.88 23.81
C PRO A 290 28.17 -18.78 24.60
N ARG A 291 28.47 -18.72 25.90
CA ARG A 291 27.96 -17.72 26.84
C ARG A 291 28.44 -16.32 26.46
N ARG A 292 27.58 -15.34 26.71
CA ARG A 292 27.77 -13.89 26.48
C ARG A 292 29.03 -13.28 27.15
N GLN A 293 29.69 -14.01 28.07
CA GLN A 293 30.91 -13.59 28.76
C GLN A 293 32.18 -13.72 27.89
N ASP A 294 32.21 -14.59 26.87
CA ASP A 294 33.41 -14.79 26.03
C ASP A 294 33.62 -13.67 25.00
N ARG A 295 32.62 -12.80 24.79
CA ARG A 295 32.73 -11.65 23.87
C ARG A 295 33.37 -10.42 24.50
N GLU A 296 33.28 -10.27 25.82
CA GLU A 296 33.88 -9.11 26.51
C GLU A 296 35.39 -9.30 26.72
N SER A 297 35.84 -10.52 27.00
CA SER A 297 37.27 -10.84 27.09
C SER A 297 37.99 -10.72 25.74
N ALA A 298 37.34 -11.07 24.63
CA ALA A 298 37.91 -10.90 23.29
C ALA A 298 37.98 -9.44 22.80
N LEU A 299 37.22 -8.53 23.42
CA LEU A 299 37.26 -7.09 23.13
C LEU A 299 38.34 -6.37 23.95
N ILE A 300 38.65 -6.86 25.16
CA ILE A 300 39.70 -6.30 26.02
C ILE A 300 41.09 -6.62 25.44
N ASP A 301 41.31 -7.84 24.95
CA ASP A 301 42.58 -8.25 24.31
C ASP A 301 42.88 -7.51 22.99
N LEU A 302 41.88 -6.89 22.36
CA LEU A 302 42.04 -6.15 21.11
C LEU A 302 42.40 -4.67 21.33
N VAL A 303 42.15 -4.14 22.53
CA VAL A 303 42.51 -2.77 22.93
C VAL A 303 43.94 -2.70 23.47
N GLU A 304 44.44 -3.79 24.05
CA GLU A 304 45.80 -3.85 24.66
C GLU A 304 46.92 -4.15 23.65
N LYS A 305 46.58 -4.41 22.37
CA LYS A 305 47.53 -4.80 21.30
C LYS A 305 47.51 -3.88 20.07
N GLN A 306 47.36 -2.57 20.28
CA GLN A 306 47.78 -1.60 19.25
C GLN A 306 49.00 -0.81 19.75
N PRO A 307 50.02 -0.62 18.89
CA PRO A 307 51.25 0.10 19.25
C PRO A 307 51.02 1.60 19.49
#